data_AF-A0A1V5YW86-F1
#
_entry.id   AF-A0A1V5YW86-F1
#
_cell.length_a   1.000
_cell.length_b   1.000
_cell.length_c   1.000
_cell.angle_alpha   90.00
_cell.angle_beta   90.00
_cell.angle_gamma   90.00
#
_symmetry.space_group_name_H-M   'P 1'
#
loop_
_entity.id
_entity.type
_entity.pdbx_description
1 polymer ?
#
loop_
_entity_poly.entity_id
_entity_poly.type
_entity_poly.pdbx_seq_one_letter_code
_entity_poly.pdbx_strand_id
1 'polypeptide(L)'
;MLNKIIIRLLDLWAKLSLREKRLAMLTGSVVVLMLAVMTFQRVSGSLRELDNTLSRLEDTLVSYTYQIAHREMVEAKYASVAAQHSSAWTEAEIHDRLRQEIYRLARNSPQDLDKNGIPLNTPNTEGNLVEIPALGKGSMAEGGQGYREYMLNLRIPSSTLDNVIFFLERLQRSPQSLRIDGLEINRSPESELVSATIDISRIIADGTPGSGQDAPAAPAEDISEEAVSTSASPKTGSWQGTAIQAEKLTLPGLPAREDNAVIASLQEQSEAYMLRTLEKGAVYHMSLDLCAGSHDMTVGVGLEQDRAPFPGSQTITGNGESYRLQVQFTLPGKPGGLVPVKCPWILFNEKDTKAEISNIVIRKIAEV
;
A
#
# COMPACT_ATOMS: atom_id res chain seq x y z
N MET A 1 4.66 24.14 -55.97
CA MET A 1 3.90 25.31 -55.47
C MET A 1 4.78 26.35 -54.76
N LEU A 2 5.77 25.94 -53.94
CA LEU A 2 6.72 26.85 -53.26
C LEU A 2 7.38 27.88 -54.20
N ASN A 3 7.85 27.46 -55.38
CA ASN A 3 8.53 28.37 -56.33
C ASN A 3 7.63 29.52 -56.83
N LYS A 4 6.33 29.28 -57.04
CA LYS A 4 5.38 30.34 -57.45
C LYS A 4 5.13 31.36 -56.32
N ILE A 5 5.20 30.92 -55.06
CA ILE A 5 5.02 31.76 -53.88
C ILE A 5 6.24 32.65 -53.67
N ILE A 6 7.45 32.08 -53.80
CA ILE A 6 8.72 32.80 -53.67
C ILE A 6 8.85 33.88 -54.76
N ILE A 7 8.50 33.57 -56.01
CA ILE A 7 8.54 34.52 -57.13
C ILE A 7 7.54 35.67 -56.92
N ARG A 8 6.32 35.39 -56.42
CA ARG A 8 5.33 36.44 -56.09
C ARG A 8 5.79 37.34 -54.94
N LEU A 9 6.44 36.77 -53.93
CA LEU A 9 7.01 37.53 -52.81
C LEU A 9 8.14 38.46 -53.27
N LEU A 10 9.00 38.00 -54.18
CA LEU A 10 10.05 38.81 -54.81
C LEU A 10 9.49 39.97 -55.64
N ASP A 11 8.44 39.72 -56.42
CA ASP A 11 7.80 40.74 -57.26
C ASP A 11 7.02 41.79 -56.43
N LEU A 12 6.40 41.37 -55.33
CA LEU A 12 5.85 42.26 -54.31
C LEU A 12 6.95 43.09 -53.65
N TRP A 13 8.06 42.47 -53.27
CA TRP A 13 9.19 43.13 -52.62
C TRP A 13 9.84 44.17 -53.53
N ALA A 14 9.92 43.93 -54.84
CA ALA A 14 10.43 44.89 -55.81
C ALA A 14 9.60 46.18 -55.88
N LYS A 15 8.28 46.09 -55.66
CA LYS A 15 7.33 47.22 -55.72
C LYS A 15 7.24 48.05 -54.44
N LEU A 16 7.81 47.60 -53.32
CA LEU A 16 7.78 48.33 -52.05
C LEU A 16 8.78 49.51 -52.01
N SER A 17 8.36 50.60 -51.39
CA SER A 17 9.21 51.76 -51.12
C SER A 17 10.33 51.44 -50.11
N LEU A 18 11.40 52.26 -50.10
CA LEU A 18 12.57 52.02 -49.25
C LEU A 18 12.24 51.97 -47.73
N ARG A 19 11.19 52.68 -47.32
CA ARG A 19 10.69 52.70 -45.94
C ARG A 19 9.93 51.41 -45.60
N GLU A 20 9.07 50.93 -46.51
CA GLU A 20 8.31 49.70 -46.32
C GLU A 20 9.22 48.46 -46.34
N LYS A 21 10.29 48.47 -47.15
CA LYS A 21 11.32 47.41 -47.13
C LYS A 21 12.03 47.30 -45.78
N ARG A 22 12.38 48.44 -45.16
CA ARG A 22 12.98 48.44 -43.81
C ARG A 22 12.02 47.93 -42.76
N LEU A 23 10.75 48.35 -42.81
CA LEU A 23 9.72 47.88 -41.89
C LEU A 23 9.49 46.37 -42.03
N ALA A 24 9.41 45.86 -43.26
CA ALA A 24 9.24 44.44 -43.56
C ALA A 24 10.44 43.58 -43.11
N MET A 25 11.66 44.10 -43.21
CA MET A 25 12.86 43.42 -42.72
C MET A 25 12.88 43.36 -41.19
N LEU A 26 12.43 44.43 -40.51
CA LEU A 26 12.30 44.49 -39.06
C LEU A 26 11.21 43.55 -38.54
N THR A 27 10.05 43.50 -39.19
CA THR A 27 8.99 42.56 -38.80
C THR A 27 9.39 41.12 -39.08
N GLY A 28 10.08 40.86 -40.20
CA GLY A 28 10.63 39.54 -40.51
C GLY A 28 11.62 39.05 -39.47
N SER A 29 12.55 39.91 -39.02
CA SER A 29 13.53 39.54 -37.99
C SER A 29 12.84 39.24 -36.64
N VAL A 30 11.83 40.02 -36.27
CA VAL A 30 11.03 39.78 -35.05
C VAL A 30 10.30 38.44 -35.13
N VAL A 31 9.71 38.09 -36.28
CA VAL A 31 9.02 36.81 -36.45
C VAL A 31 9.98 35.62 -36.34
N VAL A 32 11.17 35.72 -36.93
CA VAL A 32 12.19 34.67 -36.82
C VAL A 32 12.68 34.52 -35.39
N LEU A 33 12.92 35.64 -34.69
CA LEU A 33 13.31 35.63 -33.27
C LEU A 33 12.22 34.97 -32.42
N MET A 34 10.96 35.31 -32.65
CA MET A 34 9.82 34.75 -31.93
C MET A 34 9.70 33.24 -32.14
N LEU A 35 9.88 32.76 -33.38
CA LEU A 35 9.91 31.34 -33.70
C LEU A 35 11.06 30.60 -33.00
N ALA A 36 12.26 31.20 -32.97
CA ALA A 36 13.41 30.64 -32.28
C ALA A 36 13.18 30.52 -30.77
N VAL A 37 12.61 31.55 -30.14
CA VAL A 37 12.27 31.53 -28.71
C VAL A 37 11.19 30.48 -28.41
N MET A 38 10.16 30.41 -29.25
CA MET A 38 9.04 29.47 -29.05
C MET A 38 9.49 28.00 -29.20
N THR A 39 10.36 27.72 -30.17
CA THR A 39 10.96 26.39 -30.35
C THR A 39 11.90 26.03 -29.19
N PHE A 40 12.74 26.97 -28.76
CA PHE A 40 13.60 26.78 -27.60
C PHE A 40 12.80 26.46 -26.33
N GLN A 41 11.77 27.25 -26.03
CA GLN A 41 10.90 27.03 -24.87
C GLN A 41 10.23 25.64 -24.92
N ARG A 42 9.78 25.22 -26.10
CA ARG A 42 9.15 23.91 -26.28
C ARG A 42 10.13 22.75 -26.05
N VAL A 43 11.35 22.86 -26.58
CA VAL A 43 12.40 21.85 -26.39
C VAL A 43 12.84 21.79 -24.93
N SER A 44 13.07 22.95 -24.30
CA SER A 44 13.43 23.00 -22.86
C SER A 44 12.33 22.43 -21.98
N GLY A 45 11.05 22.64 -22.32
CA GLY A 45 9.92 22.03 -21.61
C GLY A 45 9.95 20.50 -21.71
N SER A 46 10.12 19.97 -22.92
CA SER A 46 10.17 18.52 -23.14
C SER A 46 11.37 17.85 -22.44
N LEU A 47 12.54 18.49 -22.43
CA LEU A 47 13.72 17.98 -21.72
C LEU A 47 13.49 17.90 -20.20
N ARG A 48 12.84 18.91 -19.61
CA ARG A 48 12.49 18.88 -18.17
C ARG A 48 11.50 17.77 -17.84
N GLU A 49 10.54 17.50 -18.73
CA GLU A 49 9.57 16.42 -18.55
C GLU A 49 10.25 15.04 -18.62
N LEU A 50 11.21 14.87 -19.53
CA LEU A 50 12.06 13.68 -19.62
C LEU A 50 12.90 13.47 -18.34
N ASP A 51 13.56 14.52 -17.83
CA ASP A 51 14.35 14.44 -16.60
C ASP A 51 13.47 14.07 -15.39
N ASN A 52 12.28 14.67 -15.27
CA ASN A 52 11.33 14.33 -14.21
C ASN A 52 10.86 12.87 -14.31
N THR A 53 10.66 12.38 -15.52
CA THR A 53 10.28 10.98 -15.76
C THR A 53 11.40 10.03 -15.37
N LEU A 54 12.65 10.40 -15.68
CA LEU A 54 13.83 9.60 -15.39
C LEU A 54 14.08 9.53 -13.87
N SER A 55 13.98 10.66 -13.17
CA SER A 55 14.05 10.69 -11.70
C SER A 55 12.97 9.82 -11.04
N ARG A 56 11.74 9.85 -11.59
CA ARG A 56 10.63 9.02 -11.09
C ARG A 56 10.89 7.54 -11.29
N LEU A 57 11.40 7.15 -12.44
CA LEU A 57 11.73 5.76 -12.74
C LEU A 57 12.86 5.25 -11.84
N GLU A 58 13.86 6.09 -11.58
CA GLU A 58 14.95 5.78 -10.65
C GLU A 58 14.43 5.55 -9.23
N ASP A 59 13.59 6.46 -8.70
CA ASP A 59 12.98 6.30 -7.38
C ASP A 59 12.10 5.03 -7.28
N THR A 60 11.40 4.70 -8.36
CA THR A 60 10.56 3.50 -8.43
C THR A 60 11.41 2.23 -8.41
N LEU A 61 12.51 2.21 -9.17
CA LEU A 61 13.43 1.07 -9.23
C LEU A 61 14.13 0.85 -7.89
N VAL A 62 14.56 1.94 -7.24
CA VAL A 62 15.12 1.88 -5.88
C VAL A 62 14.08 1.33 -4.90
N SER A 63 12.83 1.81 -4.95
CA SER A 63 11.76 1.27 -4.10
C SER A 63 11.54 -0.23 -4.30
N TYR A 64 11.47 -0.71 -5.55
CA TYR A 64 11.29 -2.13 -5.84
C TYR A 64 12.46 -3.00 -5.39
N THR A 65 13.69 -2.53 -5.59
CA THR A 65 14.88 -3.26 -5.11
C THR A 65 14.92 -3.37 -3.60
N TYR A 66 14.53 -2.30 -2.88
CA TYR A 66 14.37 -2.37 -1.42
C TYR A 66 13.25 -3.31 -0.99
N GLN A 67 12.10 -3.31 -1.69
CA GLN A 67 10.99 -4.22 -1.39
C GLN A 67 11.37 -5.69 -1.62
N ILE A 68 12.08 -5.98 -2.71
CA ILE A 68 12.57 -7.33 -3.01
C ILE A 68 13.56 -7.78 -1.94
N ALA A 69 14.55 -6.95 -1.59
CA ALA A 69 15.53 -7.27 -0.55
C ALA A 69 14.87 -7.49 0.82
N HIS A 70 13.87 -6.69 1.17
CA HIS A 70 13.12 -6.86 2.42
C HIS A 70 12.27 -8.14 2.40
N ARG A 71 11.60 -8.42 1.28
CA ARG A 71 10.83 -9.65 1.07
C ARG A 71 11.71 -10.87 1.19
N GLU A 72 12.87 -10.90 0.53
CA GLU A 72 13.83 -12.02 0.60
C GLU A 72 14.34 -12.24 2.03
N MET A 73 14.65 -11.18 2.79
CA MET A 73 15.05 -11.32 4.19
C MET A 73 13.94 -11.89 5.07
N VAL A 74 12.70 -11.49 4.82
CA VAL A 74 11.52 -11.97 5.55
C VAL A 74 11.22 -13.41 5.17
N GLU A 75 11.24 -13.75 3.88
CA GLU A 75 11.07 -15.11 3.35
C GLU A 75 12.15 -16.07 3.87
N ALA A 76 13.42 -15.65 3.93
CA ALA A 76 14.50 -16.45 4.49
C ALA A 76 14.29 -16.74 6.00
N LYS A 77 13.79 -15.76 6.76
CA LYS A 77 13.41 -15.97 8.16
C LYS A 77 12.24 -16.94 8.29
N TYR A 78 11.22 -16.84 7.44
CA TYR A 78 10.11 -17.79 7.42
C TYR A 78 10.54 -19.20 7.02
N ALA A 79 11.37 -19.34 5.99
CA ALA A 79 11.92 -20.62 5.56
C ALA A 79 12.75 -21.29 6.65
N SER A 80 13.58 -20.54 7.38
CA SER A 80 14.38 -21.08 8.50
C SER A 80 13.55 -21.55 9.70
N VAL A 81 12.45 -20.85 10.03
CA VAL A 81 11.51 -21.29 11.08
C VAL A 81 10.70 -22.51 10.62
N ALA A 82 10.25 -22.50 9.37
CA ALA A 82 9.48 -23.62 8.81
C ALA A 82 10.34 -24.90 8.66
N ALA A 83 11.63 -24.77 8.34
CA ALA A 83 12.55 -25.91 8.22
C ALA A 83 12.78 -26.64 9.55
N GLN A 84 12.71 -25.92 10.68
CA GLN A 84 12.81 -26.50 12.03
C GLN A 84 11.59 -27.36 12.40
N HIS A 85 10.41 -27.08 11.82
CA HIS A 85 9.15 -27.68 12.24
C HIS A 85 8.47 -28.60 11.20
N SER A 86 8.85 -28.52 9.92
CA SER A 86 8.02 -29.05 8.83
C SER A 86 8.71 -29.98 7.82
N SER A 87 10.02 -30.19 7.92
CA SER A 87 10.81 -30.88 6.88
C SER A 87 10.59 -32.41 6.79
N ALA A 88 9.73 -33.01 7.62
CA ALA A 88 9.57 -34.46 7.72
C ALA A 88 8.11 -34.97 7.65
N TRP A 89 7.09 -34.11 7.50
CA TRP A 89 5.68 -34.52 7.60
C TRP A 89 4.98 -34.56 6.25
N THR A 90 4.08 -35.54 6.08
CA THR A 90 3.24 -35.66 4.88
C THR A 90 2.10 -34.64 4.89
N GLU A 91 1.53 -34.31 3.73
CA GLU A 91 0.36 -33.43 3.62
C GLU A 91 -0.80 -33.84 4.53
N ALA A 92 -1.12 -35.13 4.53
CA ALA A 92 -2.19 -35.68 5.36
C ALA A 92 -1.90 -35.50 6.86
N GLU A 93 -0.65 -35.67 7.27
CA GLU A 93 -0.21 -35.49 8.65
C GLU A 93 -0.21 -34.02 9.07
N ILE A 94 0.18 -33.11 8.19
CA ILE A 94 0.11 -31.66 8.40
C ILE A 94 -1.35 -31.23 8.58
N HIS A 95 -2.24 -31.73 7.73
CA HIS A 95 -3.67 -31.46 7.80
C HIS A 95 -4.28 -31.96 9.11
N ASP A 96 -4.04 -33.22 9.49
CA ASP A 96 -4.62 -33.77 10.72
C ASP A 96 -4.06 -33.10 11.97
N ARG A 97 -2.77 -32.76 12.01
CA ARG A 97 -2.19 -32.01 13.13
C ARG A 97 -2.73 -30.59 13.23
N LEU A 98 -2.91 -29.91 12.09
CA LEU A 98 -3.49 -28.56 12.07
C LEU A 98 -4.93 -28.58 12.57
N ARG A 99 -5.72 -29.56 12.09
CA ARG A 99 -7.11 -29.76 12.52
C ARG A 99 -7.19 -30.04 14.03
N GLN A 100 -6.35 -30.95 14.53
CA GLN A 100 -6.29 -31.28 15.95
C GLN A 100 -5.90 -30.06 16.79
N GLU A 101 -4.95 -29.25 16.32
CA GLU A 101 -4.52 -28.02 16.99
C GLU A 101 -5.64 -26.97 17.04
N ILE A 102 -6.34 -26.75 15.93
CA ILE A 102 -7.48 -25.82 15.88
C ILE A 102 -8.57 -26.27 16.86
N TYR A 103 -8.92 -27.56 16.87
CA TYR A 103 -9.91 -28.10 17.83
C TYR A 103 -9.43 -28.06 19.28
N ARG A 104 -8.12 -28.19 19.54
CA ARG A 104 -7.54 -28.06 20.88
C ARG A 104 -7.66 -26.63 21.39
N LEU A 105 -7.32 -25.66 20.55
CA LEU A 105 -7.36 -24.23 20.89
C LEU A 105 -8.80 -23.70 21.04
N ALA A 106 -9.75 -24.32 20.34
CA ALA A 106 -11.17 -24.03 20.44
C ALA A 106 -11.82 -24.48 21.77
N ARG A 107 -11.11 -25.22 22.64
CA ARG A 107 -11.61 -25.63 23.97
C ARG A 107 -11.46 -24.52 25.00
N ASN A 108 -12.29 -24.52 26.05
CA ASN A 108 -12.13 -23.56 27.15
C ASN A 108 -10.76 -23.69 27.82
N SER A 109 -10.36 -24.92 28.10
CA SER A 109 -9.02 -25.29 28.55
C SER A 109 -8.32 -26.18 27.51
N PRO A 110 -7.41 -25.62 26.70
CA PRO A 110 -6.63 -26.38 25.73
C PRO A 110 -5.75 -27.41 26.44
N GLN A 111 -5.66 -28.61 25.88
CA GLN A 111 -4.79 -29.66 26.41
C GLN A 111 -3.32 -29.24 26.25
N ASP A 112 -2.46 -29.67 27.18
CA ASP A 112 -1.02 -29.53 27.00
C ASP A 112 -0.53 -30.38 25.81
N LEU A 113 0.54 -29.90 25.18
CA LEU A 113 1.21 -30.60 24.09
C LEU A 113 2.33 -31.48 24.64
N ASP A 114 2.53 -32.65 24.05
CA ASP A 114 3.69 -33.49 24.34
C ASP A 114 4.98 -32.92 23.70
N LYS A 115 6.12 -33.60 23.90
CA LYS A 115 7.42 -33.21 23.35
C LYS A 115 7.46 -33.14 21.82
N ASN A 116 6.48 -33.73 21.13
CA ASN A 116 6.38 -33.80 19.68
C ASN A 116 5.26 -32.89 19.14
N GLY A 117 4.63 -32.08 19.99
CA GLY A 117 3.56 -31.16 19.60
C GLY A 117 2.20 -31.84 19.40
N ILE A 118 1.97 -33.02 19.98
CA ILE A 118 0.70 -33.76 19.91
C ILE A 118 -0.12 -33.49 21.19
N PRO A 119 -1.42 -33.21 21.09
CA PRO A 119 -2.27 -32.97 22.27
C PRO A 119 -2.34 -34.20 23.19
N LEU A 120 -2.16 -34.01 24.49
CA LEU A 120 -2.36 -35.08 25.48
C LEU A 120 -3.83 -35.48 25.54
N ASN A 121 -4.12 -36.79 25.57
CA ASN A 121 -5.49 -37.30 25.61
C ASN A 121 -6.15 -37.09 26.99
N THR A 122 -6.59 -35.87 27.27
CA THR A 122 -7.37 -35.51 28.46
C THR A 122 -8.85 -35.31 28.11
N PRO A 123 -9.81 -35.83 28.91
CA PRO A 123 -11.23 -35.61 28.65
C PRO A 123 -11.58 -34.11 28.65
N ASN A 124 -12.38 -33.65 27.69
CA ASN A 124 -12.88 -32.27 27.68
C ASN A 124 -14.04 -32.12 28.68
N THR A 125 -13.75 -31.71 29.91
CA THR A 125 -14.75 -31.53 30.96
C THR A 125 -15.39 -30.13 30.99
N GLU A 126 -14.72 -29.13 30.41
CA GLU A 126 -15.11 -27.71 30.49
C GLU A 126 -15.80 -27.19 29.23
N GLY A 127 -15.95 -28.02 28.20
CA GLY A 127 -16.61 -27.65 26.94
C GLY A 127 -15.74 -26.81 26.01
N ASN A 128 -16.37 -26.26 24.98
CA ASN A 128 -15.68 -25.48 23.93
C ASN A 128 -15.80 -23.98 24.20
N LEU A 129 -14.73 -23.24 23.90
CA LEU A 129 -14.69 -21.79 23.87
C LEU A 129 -15.44 -21.27 22.63
N VAL A 130 -15.19 -21.91 21.48
CA VAL A 130 -15.89 -21.65 20.22
C VAL A 130 -16.26 -22.98 19.57
N GLU A 131 -17.48 -23.06 19.03
CA GLU A 131 -17.93 -24.24 18.30
C GLU A 131 -17.47 -24.16 16.84
N ILE A 132 -16.82 -25.21 16.35
CA ILE A 132 -16.36 -25.32 14.96
C ILE A 132 -17.03 -26.56 14.34
N PRO A 133 -18.17 -26.40 13.62
CA PRO A 133 -18.99 -27.51 13.17
C PRO A 133 -18.26 -28.50 12.26
N ALA A 134 -17.47 -27.97 11.34
CA ALA A 134 -16.61 -28.74 10.46
C ALA A 134 -15.49 -27.83 9.94
N LEU A 135 -14.28 -28.37 9.88
CA LEU A 135 -13.17 -27.75 9.15
C LEU A 135 -13.21 -28.27 7.71
N GLY A 136 -13.21 -27.35 6.75
CA GLY A 136 -13.15 -27.70 5.33
C GLY A 136 -11.87 -28.47 4.98
N LYS A 137 -11.82 -29.06 3.79
CA LYS A 137 -10.52 -29.46 3.22
C LYS A 137 -9.80 -28.17 2.82
N GLY A 138 -8.60 -27.95 3.36
CA GLY A 138 -7.75 -26.87 2.94
C GLY A 138 -7.11 -27.13 1.58
N SER A 139 -6.49 -26.11 1.00
CA SER A 139 -5.77 -26.20 -0.27
C SER A 139 -4.29 -25.92 -0.05
N MET A 140 -3.43 -26.74 -0.65
CA MET A 140 -2.02 -26.39 -0.81
C MET A 140 -1.87 -25.39 -1.96
N ALA A 141 -1.15 -24.32 -1.69
CA ALA A 141 -0.63 -23.41 -2.69
C ALA A 141 0.90 -23.44 -2.64
N GLU A 142 1.56 -23.33 -3.81
CA GLU A 142 2.99 -23.03 -3.84
C GLU A 142 3.20 -21.66 -3.21
N GLY A 143 4.03 -21.61 -2.16
CA GLY A 143 4.43 -20.35 -1.54
C GLY A 143 5.55 -19.68 -2.35
N GLY A 144 6.24 -18.72 -1.72
CA GLY A 144 7.49 -18.17 -2.24
C GLY A 144 8.61 -19.23 -2.33
N GLN A 145 9.85 -18.79 -2.59
CA GLN A 145 10.95 -19.74 -2.74
C GLN A 145 11.21 -20.55 -1.45
N GLY A 146 11.02 -21.87 -1.51
CA GLY A 146 11.43 -22.83 -0.46
C GLY A 146 10.35 -23.19 0.57
N TYR A 147 9.09 -22.80 0.36
CA TYR A 147 7.99 -23.20 1.23
C TYR A 147 6.65 -23.30 0.48
N ARG A 148 5.72 -24.06 1.06
CA ARG A 148 4.32 -24.19 0.64
C ARG A 148 3.41 -23.59 1.69
N GLU A 149 2.26 -23.09 1.26
CA GLU A 149 1.23 -22.61 2.17
C GLU A 149 0.03 -23.57 2.13
N TYR A 150 -0.44 -24.00 3.30
CA TYR A 150 -1.70 -24.73 3.42
C TYR A 150 -2.77 -23.79 3.98
N MET A 151 -3.75 -23.45 3.14
CA MET A 151 -4.83 -22.53 3.47
C MET A 151 -6.05 -23.28 3.97
N LEU A 152 -6.67 -22.80 5.05
CA LEU A 152 -7.84 -23.39 5.66
C LEU A 152 -8.84 -22.31 6.05
N ASN A 153 -10.07 -22.44 5.57
CA ASN A 153 -11.20 -21.64 6.02
C ASN A 153 -11.90 -22.33 7.19
N LEU A 154 -12.20 -21.55 8.23
CA LEU A 154 -12.98 -22.01 9.38
C LEU A 154 -14.15 -21.05 9.63
N ARG A 155 -15.26 -21.63 10.10
CA ARG A 155 -16.49 -20.90 10.41
C ARG A 155 -16.92 -21.15 11.85
N ILE A 156 -17.13 -20.06 12.58
CA ILE A 156 -17.68 -20.03 13.92
C ILE A 156 -19.13 -19.51 13.80
N PRO A 157 -20.15 -20.36 14.04
CA PRO A 157 -21.54 -20.03 13.72
C PRO A 157 -22.20 -19.06 14.71
N SER A 158 -21.93 -19.22 16.01
CA SER A 158 -22.51 -18.34 17.04
C SER A 158 -21.66 -18.42 18.31
N SER A 159 -20.97 -17.33 18.63
CA SER A 159 -20.11 -17.21 19.82
C SER A 159 -20.17 -15.78 20.36
N THR A 160 -19.75 -15.56 21.61
CA THR A 160 -19.47 -14.20 22.10
C THR A 160 -18.23 -13.65 21.41
N LEU A 161 -18.17 -12.32 21.24
CA LEU A 161 -17.01 -11.65 20.64
C LEU A 161 -15.73 -11.93 21.45
N ASP A 162 -15.82 -11.89 22.78
CA ASP A 162 -14.69 -12.17 23.66
C ASP A 162 -14.10 -13.56 23.43
N ASN A 163 -14.94 -14.58 23.28
CA ASN A 163 -14.49 -15.95 23.00
C ASN A 163 -13.79 -16.06 21.64
N VAL A 164 -14.28 -15.32 20.63
CA VAL A 164 -13.62 -15.26 19.31
C VAL A 164 -12.25 -14.59 19.43
N ILE A 165 -12.15 -13.49 20.18
CA ILE A 165 -10.86 -12.80 20.42
C ILE A 165 -9.88 -13.72 21.14
N PHE A 166 -10.29 -14.36 22.24
CA PHE A 166 -9.43 -15.31 22.96
C PHE A 166 -8.98 -16.48 22.08
N PHE A 167 -9.85 -16.96 21.21
CA PHE A 167 -9.50 -18.01 20.25
C PHE A 167 -8.48 -17.53 19.21
N LEU A 168 -8.62 -16.31 18.68
CA LEU A 168 -7.65 -15.71 17.75
C LEU A 168 -6.27 -15.49 18.39
N GLU A 169 -6.23 -14.98 19.63
CA GLU A 169 -4.97 -14.82 20.38
C GLU A 169 -4.26 -16.16 20.57
N ARG A 170 -5.03 -17.22 20.85
CA ARG A 170 -4.52 -18.58 21.00
C ARG A 170 -3.99 -19.14 19.68
N LEU A 171 -4.68 -18.91 18.57
CA LEU A 171 -4.22 -19.29 17.23
C LEU A 171 -2.90 -18.60 16.88
N GLN A 172 -2.78 -17.30 17.16
CA GLN A 172 -1.56 -16.53 16.90
C GLN A 172 -0.36 -16.99 17.76
N ARG A 173 -0.61 -17.48 18.97
CA ARG A 173 0.42 -18.03 19.87
C ARG A 173 0.71 -19.52 19.62
N SER A 174 0.05 -20.15 18.65
CA SER A 174 0.24 -21.57 18.37
C SER A 174 1.67 -21.85 17.89
N PRO A 175 2.30 -22.96 18.34
CA PRO A 175 3.62 -23.36 17.87
C PRO A 175 3.63 -23.87 16.42
N GLN A 176 2.47 -24.01 15.75
CA GLN A 176 2.38 -24.52 14.37
C GLN A 176 2.55 -23.46 13.27
N SER A 177 3.07 -22.27 13.60
CA SER A 177 3.33 -21.18 12.64
C SER A 177 2.10 -20.83 11.77
N LEU A 178 0.99 -20.51 12.45
CA LEU A 178 -0.26 -20.14 11.80
C LEU A 178 -0.30 -18.63 11.52
N ARG A 179 -0.69 -18.26 10.31
CA ARG A 179 -0.96 -16.88 9.87
C ARG A 179 -2.46 -16.72 9.68
N ILE A 180 -3.03 -15.63 10.21
CA ILE A 180 -4.42 -15.26 9.96
C ILE A 180 -4.42 -14.27 8.81
N ASP A 181 -5.02 -14.65 7.69
CA ASP A 181 -5.04 -13.85 6.45
C ASP A 181 -6.32 -13.05 6.30
N GLY A 182 -7.43 -13.58 6.82
CA GLY A 182 -8.75 -12.97 6.75
C GLY A 182 -9.56 -13.21 8.02
N LEU A 183 -10.33 -12.21 8.43
CA LEU A 183 -11.30 -12.28 9.52
C LEU A 183 -12.54 -11.48 9.11
N GLU A 184 -13.65 -12.18 8.95
CA GLU A 184 -14.96 -11.58 8.74
C GLU A 184 -15.82 -11.87 9.96
N ILE A 185 -16.40 -10.84 10.58
CA ILE A 185 -17.30 -10.96 11.73
C ILE A 185 -18.66 -10.40 11.34
N ASN A 186 -19.70 -11.19 11.55
CA ASN A 186 -21.07 -10.79 11.29
C ASN A 186 -21.91 -10.91 12.57
N ARG A 187 -22.65 -9.84 12.89
CA ARG A 187 -23.48 -9.72 14.08
C ARG A 187 -24.89 -9.27 13.68
N SER A 188 -25.91 -9.99 14.16
CA SER A 188 -27.29 -9.52 14.03
C SER A 188 -27.55 -8.36 15.01
N PRO A 189 -28.24 -7.28 14.61
CA PRO A 189 -28.59 -6.17 15.50
C PRO A 189 -29.37 -6.60 16.76
N GLU A 190 -30.08 -7.72 16.69
CA GLU A 190 -30.92 -8.23 17.77
C GLU A 190 -30.20 -9.21 18.72
N SER A 191 -28.93 -9.54 18.45
CA SER A 191 -28.16 -10.50 19.24
C SER A 191 -26.80 -9.94 19.66
N GLU A 192 -26.33 -10.34 20.84
CA GLU A 192 -24.95 -10.10 21.29
C GLU A 192 -23.97 -11.16 20.77
N LEU A 193 -24.49 -12.22 20.14
CA LEU A 193 -23.69 -13.28 19.55
C LEU A 193 -23.21 -12.89 18.15
N VAL A 194 -21.99 -13.28 17.85
CA VAL A 194 -21.32 -13.04 16.58
C VAL A 194 -21.03 -14.36 15.88
N SER A 195 -21.09 -14.33 14.56
CA SER A 195 -20.55 -15.36 13.69
C SER A 195 -19.24 -14.86 13.08
N ALA A 196 -18.27 -15.74 12.88
CA ALA A 196 -16.99 -15.37 12.31
C ALA A 196 -16.55 -16.37 11.24
N THR A 197 -15.98 -15.85 10.16
CA THR A 197 -15.26 -16.63 9.14
C THR A 197 -13.79 -16.23 9.22
N ILE A 198 -12.90 -17.20 9.35
CA ILE A 198 -11.46 -16.95 9.52
C ILE A 198 -10.70 -17.76 8.46
N ASP A 199 -9.79 -17.09 7.76
CA ASP A 199 -8.86 -17.70 6.82
C ASP A 199 -7.49 -17.84 7.48
N ILE A 200 -7.02 -19.08 7.61
CA ILE A 200 -5.74 -19.42 8.23
C ILE A 200 -4.82 -20.05 7.19
N SER A 201 -3.58 -19.59 7.15
CA SER A 201 -2.52 -20.19 6.35
C SER A 201 -1.41 -20.74 7.24
N ARG A 202 -0.97 -21.96 6.96
CA ARG A 202 0.19 -22.58 7.61
C ARG A 202 1.36 -22.64 6.62
N ILE A 203 2.52 -22.17 7.05
CA ILE A 203 3.75 -22.22 6.27
C ILE A 203 4.45 -23.57 6.50
N ILE A 204 4.81 -24.25 5.40
CA ILE A 204 5.42 -25.58 5.37
C ILE A 204 6.73 -25.45 4.61
N ALA A 205 7.89 -25.71 5.22
CA ALA A 205 9.15 -25.73 4.48
C ALA A 205 9.17 -26.91 3.50
N ASP A 206 9.69 -26.68 2.30
CA ASP A 206 9.84 -27.75 1.31
C ASP A 206 10.80 -28.83 1.82
N GLY A 207 10.22 -29.97 2.24
CA GLY A 207 10.95 -31.20 2.51
C GLY A 207 10.70 -32.20 1.39
N THR A 208 11.63 -32.33 0.44
CA THR A 208 11.76 -33.38 -0.62
C THR A 208 10.53 -33.63 -1.52
N PRO A 209 10.68 -33.66 -2.87
CA PRO A 209 9.54 -33.81 -3.77
C PRO A 209 9.01 -35.24 -3.76
N GLY A 210 7.73 -35.42 -3.42
CA GLY A 210 7.08 -36.73 -3.35
C GLY A 210 5.66 -36.73 -3.93
N SER A 211 5.60 -36.90 -5.26
CA SER A 211 4.57 -37.60 -6.05
C SER A 211 3.08 -37.29 -5.84
N GLY A 212 2.48 -36.71 -6.89
CA GLY A 212 1.03 -36.66 -7.09
C GLY A 212 0.67 -36.05 -8.44
N GLN A 213 1.14 -36.68 -9.53
CA GLN A 213 0.78 -36.34 -10.90
C GLN A 213 -0.51 -37.08 -11.27
N ASP A 214 -1.60 -36.34 -11.52
CA ASP A 214 -2.58 -36.65 -12.59
C ASP A 214 -3.68 -35.57 -12.73
N ALA A 215 -3.42 -34.68 -13.70
CA ALA A 215 -4.33 -34.11 -14.71
C ALA A 215 -5.50 -33.16 -14.34
N PRO A 216 -6.03 -32.38 -15.31
CA PRO A 216 -5.46 -31.89 -16.58
C PRO A 216 -5.43 -30.35 -16.66
N ALA A 217 -4.58 -29.85 -17.56
CA ALA A 217 -4.63 -28.46 -18.01
C ALA A 217 -5.99 -28.14 -18.66
N ALA A 218 -6.71 -27.17 -18.10
CA ALA A 218 -7.77 -26.44 -18.76
C ALA A 218 -7.72 -24.96 -18.32
N PRO A 219 -8.08 -24.02 -19.21
CA PRO A 219 -7.60 -22.65 -19.19
C PRO A 219 -8.48 -21.77 -18.30
N ALA A 220 -7.87 -20.99 -17.42
CA ALA A 220 -8.51 -19.88 -16.73
C ALA A 220 -7.49 -18.75 -16.71
N GLU A 221 -7.56 -17.89 -17.71
CA GLU A 221 -8.05 -16.52 -17.53
C GLU A 221 -7.02 -15.67 -16.78
N ASP A 222 -6.26 -14.91 -17.58
CA ASP A 222 -5.54 -13.71 -17.17
C ASP A 222 -6.50 -12.83 -16.35
N ILE A 223 -6.42 -12.95 -15.03
CA ILE A 223 -6.76 -11.86 -14.13
C ILE A 223 -5.42 -11.28 -13.72
N SER A 224 -4.89 -10.43 -14.60
CA SER A 224 -3.81 -9.52 -14.29
C SER A 224 -4.27 -8.54 -13.21
N GLU A 225 -4.19 -8.94 -11.95
CA GLU A 225 -4.12 -8.00 -10.82
C GLU A 225 -2.71 -7.41 -10.79
N GLU A 226 -2.42 -6.49 -11.72
CA GLU A 226 -1.36 -5.50 -11.53
C GLU A 226 -1.82 -4.51 -10.44
N ALA A 227 -1.88 -4.97 -9.19
CA ALA A 227 -2.03 -4.12 -8.04
C ALA A 227 -0.69 -3.38 -7.85
N VAL A 228 -0.56 -2.22 -8.51
CA VAL A 228 0.55 -1.28 -8.31
C VAL A 228 0.50 -0.79 -6.87
N SER A 229 1.18 -1.51 -5.98
CA SER A 229 1.38 -1.16 -4.58
C SER A 229 2.59 -0.25 -4.51
N THR A 230 2.37 1.06 -4.40
CA THR A 230 3.44 2.02 -4.12
C THR A 230 3.55 2.18 -2.60
N SER A 231 4.28 1.27 -1.95
CA SER A 231 4.75 1.51 -0.58
C SER A 231 5.99 2.41 -0.66
N ALA A 232 5.81 3.67 -0.33
CA ALA A 232 6.92 4.62 -0.21
C ALA A 232 7.26 4.73 1.27
N SER A 233 8.46 4.29 1.65
CA SER A 233 9.06 4.69 2.93
C SER A 233 9.00 6.22 3.03
N PRO A 234 8.46 6.80 4.11
CA PRO A 234 8.31 8.25 4.26
C PRO A 234 9.69 8.87 4.48
N LYS A 235 10.53 8.95 3.45
CA LYS A 235 11.81 9.64 3.53
C LYS A 235 11.53 11.14 3.71
N THR A 236 12.16 11.75 4.71
CA THR A 236 12.01 13.17 5.09
C THR A 236 12.06 14.16 3.90
N GLY A 237 12.84 13.84 2.84
CA GLY A 237 12.98 14.69 1.64
C GLY A 237 11.84 14.58 0.60
N SER A 238 10.86 13.71 0.80
CA SER A 238 9.74 13.53 -0.15
C SER A 238 8.46 14.31 0.23
N TRP A 239 8.56 15.12 1.27
CA TRP A 239 7.51 16.00 1.77
C TRP A 239 7.67 17.41 1.20
N GLN A 240 6.56 17.96 0.71
CA GLN A 240 6.44 19.32 0.21
C GLN A 240 5.41 20.07 1.05
N GLY A 241 5.50 21.38 1.11
CA GLY A 241 4.58 22.13 1.96
C GLY A 241 4.97 23.59 2.14
N THR A 242 4.04 24.35 2.69
CA THR A 242 4.26 25.77 3.00
C THR A 242 4.61 25.89 4.48
N ALA A 243 5.76 26.51 4.78
CA ALA A 243 6.22 26.76 6.15
C ALA A 243 6.31 25.48 7.02
N ILE A 244 6.94 24.43 6.49
CA ILE A 244 7.22 23.19 7.22
C ILE A 244 8.73 22.94 7.32
N GLN A 245 9.14 22.26 8.37
CA GLN A 245 10.47 21.68 8.52
C GLN A 245 10.32 20.17 8.64
N ALA A 246 10.81 19.43 7.65
CA ALA A 246 10.92 17.99 7.72
C ALA A 246 12.31 17.67 8.27
N GLU A 247 12.40 17.16 9.49
CA GLU A 247 13.65 16.76 10.13
C GLU A 247 13.60 15.30 10.57
N LYS A 248 14.76 14.65 10.60
CA LYS A 248 14.94 13.34 11.24
C LYS A 248 15.07 13.59 12.75
N LEU A 249 13.98 14.03 13.38
CA LEU A 249 13.97 14.46 14.78
C LEU A 249 13.39 13.34 15.65
N THR A 250 14.23 12.74 16.49
CA THR A 250 13.75 11.86 17.55
C THR A 250 12.95 12.68 18.56
N LEU A 251 11.64 12.48 18.64
CA LEU A 251 10.81 13.08 19.68
C LEU A 251 11.20 12.49 21.05
N PRO A 252 11.40 13.30 22.10
CA PRO A 252 11.69 12.79 23.43
C PRO A 252 10.46 12.05 23.97
N GLY A 253 10.62 10.76 24.27
CA GLY A 253 9.57 9.90 24.85
C GLY A 253 8.99 8.83 23.93
N LEU A 254 9.31 8.85 22.63
CA LEU A 254 8.94 7.82 21.66
C LEU A 254 10.19 7.02 21.25
N PRO A 255 10.08 5.69 21.03
CA PRO A 255 11.21 4.89 20.60
C PRO A 255 11.65 5.34 19.20
N ALA A 256 12.87 5.89 19.11
CA ALA A 256 13.49 6.29 17.86
C ALA A 256 13.52 5.12 16.87
N ARG A 257 12.69 5.15 15.84
CA ARG A 257 12.81 4.25 14.69
C ARG A 257 13.52 5.00 13.58
N GLU A 258 14.56 4.40 13.01
CA GLU A 258 15.46 5.05 12.03
C GLU A 258 14.78 5.51 10.73
N ASP A 259 13.52 5.13 10.50
CA ASP A 259 12.76 5.33 9.25
C ASP A 259 11.53 6.26 9.37
N ASN A 260 11.32 6.90 10.53
CA ASN A 260 10.17 7.80 10.71
C ASN A 260 10.47 9.21 10.16
N ALA A 261 9.49 9.82 9.49
CA ALA A 261 9.55 11.24 9.13
C ALA A 261 8.90 12.08 10.21
N VAL A 262 9.58 13.12 10.70
CA VAL A 262 8.97 14.12 11.58
C VAL A 262 8.80 15.42 10.81
N ILE A 263 7.57 15.90 10.77
CA ILE A 263 7.18 17.13 10.11
C ILE A 263 6.76 18.11 11.20
N ALA A 264 7.41 19.27 11.24
CA ALA A 264 7.05 20.36 12.13
C ALA A 264 6.50 21.54 11.33
N SER A 265 5.39 22.08 11.81
CA SER A 265 4.79 23.34 11.37
C SER A 265 5.63 24.53 11.85
N LEU A 266 6.06 25.41 10.96
CA LEU A 266 6.79 26.65 11.31
C LEU A 266 5.87 27.85 11.51
N GLN A 267 4.63 27.77 11.03
CA GLN A 267 3.62 28.83 11.05
C GLN A 267 2.22 28.24 11.22
N GLU A 268 1.28 29.03 11.74
CA GLU A 268 -0.14 28.65 11.76
C GLU A 268 -0.66 28.41 10.33
N GLN A 269 -1.63 27.50 10.19
CA GLN A 269 -2.21 27.11 8.90
C GLN A 269 -1.17 26.62 7.87
N SER A 270 -0.14 25.90 8.33
CA SER A 270 0.84 25.28 7.43
C SER A 270 0.30 23.98 6.83
N GLU A 271 0.79 23.63 5.65
CA GLU A 271 0.43 22.39 4.98
C GLU A 271 1.68 21.56 4.68
N ALA A 272 1.58 20.25 4.86
CA ALA A 272 2.55 19.27 4.40
C ALA A 272 1.86 18.20 3.57
N TYR A 273 2.42 17.86 2.42
CA TYR A 273 1.89 16.81 1.57
C TYR A 273 2.99 16.09 0.81
N MET A 274 2.65 14.90 0.30
CA MET A 274 3.46 14.21 -0.69
C MET A 274 2.74 14.23 -2.03
N LEU A 275 3.42 14.68 -3.08
CA LEU A 275 2.88 14.56 -4.44
C LEU A 275 2.98 13.10 -4.91
N ARG A 276 1.86 12.58 -5.40
CA ARG A 276 1.73 11.24 -5.97
C ARG A 276 1.02 11.35 -7.30
N THR A 277 1.50 10.61 -8.28
CA THR A 277 0.85 10.56 -9.59
C THR A 277 0.06 9.28 -9.69
N LEU A 278 -1.26 9.39 -9.65
CA LEU A 278 -2.22 8.27 -9.58
C LEU A 278 -3.15 8.28 -10.80
N GLU A 279 -3.83 7.17 -11.08
CA GLU A 279 -4.72 7.03 -12.23
C GLU A 279 -6.09 7.66 -11.97
N LYS A 280 -6.60 8.40 -12.94
CA LYS A 280 -7.95 8.95 -12.95
C LYS A 280 -8.98 7.82 -13.09
N GLY A 281 -10.17 8.03 -12.53
CA GLY A 281 -11.25 7.05 -12.62
C GLY A 281 -10.96 5.78 -11.82
N ALA A 282 -10.18 5.87 -10.75
CA ALA A 282 -9.88 4.75 -9.88
C ALA A 282 -10.13 5.10 -8.41
N VAL A 283 -10.50 4.08 -7.64
CA VAL A 283 -10.70 4.12 -6.20
C VAL A 283 -9.42 3.67 -5.52
N TYR A 284 -8.94 4.46 -4.58
CA TYR A 284 -7.73 4.19 -3.81
C TYR A 284 -8.02 4.11 -2.32
N HIS A 285 -7.24 3.28 -1.63
CA HIS A 285 -7.18 3.19 -0.18
C HIS A 285 -5.81 3.65 0.29
N MET A 286 -5.77 4.67 1.14
CA MET A 286 -4.57 5.10 1.86
C MET A 286 -4.63 4.61 3.30
N SER A 287 -3.59 3.91 3.75
CA SER A 287 -3.32 3.63 5.16
C SER A 287 -2.13 4.47 5.60
N LEU A 288 -2.29 5.21 6.70
CA LEU A 288 -1.26 6.10 7.25
C LEU A 288 -1.11 5.83 8.75
N ASP A 289 0.10 5.48 9.17
CA ASP A 289 0.45 5.36 10.59
C ASP A 289 1.18 6.65 11.01
N LEU A 290 0.59 7.41 11.92
CA LEU A 290 1.14 8.69 12.38
C LEU A 290 0.95 8.91 13.87
N CYS A 291 1.83 9.69 14.48
CA CYS A 291 1.70 10.19 15.84
C CYS A 291 1.55 11.71 15.80
N ALA A 292 0.46 12.22 16.37
CA ALA A 292 0.24 13.65 16.49
C ALA A 292 1.01 14.20 17.70
N GLY A 293 1.58 15.40 17.56
CA GLY A 293 2.22 16.12 18.64
C GLY A 293 1.21 16.71 19.64
N SER A 294 1.43 17.95 20.06
CA SER A 294 0.63 18.62 21.11
C SER A 294 -0.61 19.36 20.63
N HIS A 295 -0.81 19.52 19.32
CA HIS A 295 -1.95 20.26 18.75
C HIS A 295 -2.64 19.47 17.66
N ASP A 296 -3.89 19.81 17.41
CA ASP A 296 -4.75 19.14 16.45
C ASP A 296 -4.29 19.39 15.00
N MET A 297 -4.41 18.36 14.17
CA MET A 297 -4.08 18.41 12.75
C MET A 297 -5.18 17.74 11.93
N THR A 298 -5.31 18.12 10.66
CA THR A 298 -6.26 17.46 9.74
C THR A 298 -5.50 16.71 8.68
N VAL A 299 -5.88 15.45 8.42
CA VAL A 299 -5.27 14.62 7.39
C VAL A 299 -6.30 14.24 6.35
N GLY A 300 -5.93 14.38 5.08
CA GLY A 300 -6.77 13.98 3.96
C GLY A 300 -5.97 13.75 2.69
N VAL A 301 -6.67 13.82 1.57
CA VAL A 301 -6.15 13.65 0.22
C VAL A 301 -6.79 14.72 -0.66
N GLY A 302 -6.09 15.27 -1.64
CA GLY A 302 -6.67 16.23 -2.58
C GLY A 302 -5.87 16.32 -3.87
N LEU A 303 -6.38 16.99 -4.89
CA LEU A 303 -5.59 17.27 -6.10
C LEU A 303 -4.52 18.32 -5.78
N GLU A 304 -3.47 18.36 -6.59
CA GLU A 304 -2.40 19.37 -6.47
C GLU A 304 -2.95 20.81 -6.47
N GLN A 305 -3.97 21.07 -7.29
CA GLN A 305 -4.58 22.39 -7.45
C GLN A 305 -5.62 22.72 -6.38
N ASP A 306 -6.03 21.74 -5.57
CA ASP A 306 -7.07 21.95 -4.57
C ASP A 306 -6.55 22.77 -3.39
N ARG A 307 -7.45 23.59 -2.84
CA ARG A 307 -7.21 24.41 -1.64
C ARG A 307 -7.75 23.75 -0.36
N ALA A 308 -8.49 22.67 -0.49
CA ALA A 308 -9.01 21.88 0.62
C ALA A 308 -8.94 20.38 0.28
N PRO A 309 -8.75 19.50 1.28
CA PRO A 309 -8.83 18.07 1.07
C PRO A 309 -10.20 17.64 0.55
N PHE A 310 -10.26 16.49 -0.11
CA PHE A 310 -11.49 15.81 -0.45
C PHE A 310 -12.35 15.52 0.79
N PRO A 311 -13.67 15.33 0.59
CA PRO A 311 -14.55 14.87 1.66
C PRO A 311 -14.02 13.56 2.27
N GLY A 312 -14.03 13.46 3.59
CA GLY A 312 -13.47 12.32 4.33
C GLY A 312 -12.11 12.57 4.99
N SER A 313 -11.64 13.82 5.04
CA SER A 313 -10.51 14.20 5.89
C SER A 313 -10.81 13.94 7.36
N GLN A 314 -9.81 13.45 8.10
CA GLN A 314 -9.93 13.14 9.52
C GLN A 314 -9.13 14.14 10.35
N THR A 315 -9.75 14.66 11.40
CA THR A 315 -9.07 15.48 12.41
C THR A 315 -8.44 14.56 13.44
N ILE A 316 -7.17 14.79 13.74
CA ILE A 316 -6.39 14.04 14.72
C ILE A 316 -6.12 14.95 15.90
N THR A 317 -6.42 14.44 17.09
CA THR A 317 -6.20 15.17 18.33
C THR A 317 -4.71 15.17 18.69
N GLY A 318 -4.19 16.33 19.12
CA GLY A 318 -2.81 16.51 19.56
C GLY A 318 -2.50 15.95 20.95
N ASN A 319 -2.73 14.65 21.16
CA ASN A 319 -2.55 13.99 22.46
C ASN A 319 -1.25 13.17 22.60
N GLY A 320 -0.38 13.16 21.59
CA GLY A 320 0.82 12.32 21.61
C GLY A 320 0.58 10.83 21.33
N GLU A 321 -0.64 10.42 20.96
CA GLU A 321 -0.95 9.03 20.63
C GLU A 321 -0.68 8.70 19.15
N SER A 322 -0.46 7.41 18.89
CA SER A 322 -0.31 6.87 17.54
C SER A 322 -1.66 6.49 16.95
N TYR A 323 -1.94 6.98 15.76
CA TYR A 323 -3.15 6.75 14.99
C TYR A 323 -2.83 5.98 13.72
N ARG A 324 -3.69 5.00 13.40
CA ARG A 324 -3.74 4.36 12.08
C ARG A 324 -4.96 4.87 11.34
N LEU A 325 -4.74 5.72 10.35
CA LEU A 325 -5.80 6.28 9.52
C LEU A 325 -5.99 5.46 8.26
N GLN A 326 -7.25 5.26 7.89
CA GLN A 326 -7.67 4.65 6.64
C GLN A 326 -8.57 5.64 5.90
N VAL A 327 -8.12 6.05 4.71
CA VAL A 327 -8.83 7.03 3.88
C VAL A 327 -9.04 6.42 2.50
N GLN A 328 -10.31 6.17 2.17
CA GLN A 328 -10.71 5.77 0.83
C GLN A 328 -11.10 7.02 0.03
N PHE A 329 -10.55 7.15 -1.18
CA PHE A 329 -10.85 8.28 -2.05
C PHE A 329 -10.95 7.83 -3.51
N THR A 330 -11.74 8.56 -4.29
CA THR A 330 -11.92 8.31 -5.72
C THR A 330 -11.33 9.46 -6.50
N LEU A 331 -10.50 9.17 -7.50
CA LEU A 331 -9.91 10.21 -8.34
C LEU A 331 -10.84 10.56 -9.50
N PRO A 332 -11.23 11.84 -9.65
CA PRO A 332 -12.16 12.25 -10.69
C PRO A 332 -11.50 12.16 -12.07
N GLY A 333 -12.24 11.63 -13.05
CA GLY A 333 -11.85 11.57 -14.45
C GLY A 333 -12.19 10.24 -15.11
N LYS A 334 -12.00 10.16 -16.44
CA LYS A 334 -12.13 8.90 -17.17
C LYS A 334 -10.88 8.02 -16.96
N PRO A 335 -11.03 6.69 -16.95
CA PRO A 335 -9.90 5.76 -16.88
C PRO A 335 -8.86 6.02 -17.97
N GLY A 336 -7.57 5.79 -17.66
CA GLY A 336 -6.47 5.85 -18.64
C GLY A 336 -5.65 7.15 -18.66
N GLY A 337 -5.71 7.97 -17.62
CA GLY A 337 -4.84 9.15 -17.48
C GLY A 337 -4.29 9.31 -16.08
N LEU A 338 -3.07 9.83 -15.95
CA LEU A 338 -2.43 10.09 -14.65
C LEU A 338 -2.72 11.52 -14.17
N VAL A 339 -2.84 11.71 -12.85
CA VAL A 339 -3.07 13.01 -12.20
C VAL A 339 -2.19 13.16 -10.95
N PRO A 340 -1.59 14.33 -10.71
CA PRO A 340 -0.90 14.62 -9.46
C PRO A 340 -1.89 14.86 -8.31
N VAL A 341 -1.63 14.21 -7.18
CA VAL A 341 -2.48 14.16 -5.99
C VAL A 341 -1.60 14.42 -4.77
N LYS A 342 -2.06 15.28 -3.86
CA LYS A 342 -1.51 15.46 -2.51
C LYS A 342 -1.97 14.29 -1.64
N CYS A 343 -1.11 13.30 -1.40
CA CYS A 343 -1.47 12.08 -0.67
C CYS A 343 -0.26 11.48 0.08
N PRO A 344 -0.24 11.52 1.43
CA PRO A 344 -1.18 12.22 2.31
C PRO A 344 -1.05 13.74 2.22
N TRP A 345 -2.10 14.46 2.62
CA TRP A 345 -2.12 15.90 2.83
C TRP A 345 -2.48 16.21 4.29
N ILE A 346 -1.55 16.83 5.01
CA ILE A 346 -1.64 17.20 6.41
C ILE A 346 -1.74 18.72 6.52
N LEU A 347 -2.74 19.19 7.25
CA LEU A 347 -2.96 20.59 7.59
C LEU A 347 -2.71 20.78 9.08
N PHE A 348 -1.78 21.66 9.41
CA PHE A 348 -1.47 22.04 10.78
C PHE A 348 -2.17 23.35 11.09
N ASN A 349 -3.07 23.33 12.07
CA ASN A 349 -3.79 24.55 12.46
C ASN A 349 -2.89 25.52 13.22
N GLU A 350 -1.99 24.98 14.05
CA GLU A 350 -1.14 25.75 14.96
C GLU A 350 0.35 25.67 14.59
N LYS A 351 1.08 26.71 14.99
CA LYS A 351 2.55 26.76 14.89
C LYS A 351 3.19 25.71 15.82
N ASP A 352 4.36 25.21 15.44
CA ASP A 352 5.18 24.25 16.19
C ASP A 352 4.51 22.88 16.43
N THR A 353 3.36 22.65 15.78
CA THR A 353 2.70 21.34 15.72
C THR A 353 3.58 20.35 14.98
N LYS A 354 3.73 19.14 15.53
CA LYS A 354 4.56 18.08 14.96
C LYS A 354 3.71 16.88 14.59
N ALA A 355 4.01 16.26 13.46
CA ALA A 355 3.50 14.96 13.06
C ALA A 355 4.68 14.02 12.83
N GLU A 356 4.69 12.88 13.50
CA GLU A 356 5.63 11.79 13.21
C GLU A 356 4.92 10.74 12.38
N ILE A 357 5.53 10.33 11.28
CA ILE A 357 4.91 9.48 10.27
C ILE A 357 5.77 8.24 10.12
N SER A 358 5.17 7.09 10.44
CA SER A 358 5.87 5.82 10.50
C SER A 358 5.65 4.99 9.25
N ASN A 359 4.47 5.06 8.63
CA ASN A 359 4.16 4.24 7.47
C ASN A 359 3.10 4.88 6.58
N ILE A 360 3.24 4.72 5.26
CA ILE A 360 2.29 5.19 4.26
C ILE A 360 2.13 4.10 3.20
N VAL A 361 0.90 3.63 3.02
CA VAL A 361 0.57 2.63 2.01
C VAL A 361 -0.61 3.12 1.19
N ILE A 362 -0.48 3.16 -0.13
CA ILE A 362 -1.55 3.50 -1.06
C ILE A 362 -1.82 2.28 -1.95
N ARG A 363 -3.08 1.85 -2.03
CA ARG A 363 -3.52 0.71 -2.86
C ARG A 363 -4.66 1.13 -3.77
N LYS A 364 -4.61 0.73 -5.04
CA LYS A 364 -5.77 0.79 -5.95
C LYS A 364 -6.73 -0.34 -5.58
N ILE A 365 -8.01 -0.05 -5.42
CA ILE A 365 -9.06 -1.02 -5.04
C ILE A 365 -9.95 -1.36 -6.23
N ALA A 366 -10.31 -0.36 -7.06
CA ALA A 366 -11.24 -0.55 -8.16
C ALA A 366 -11.07 0.54 -9.23
N GLU A 367 -11.58 0.28 -10.43
CA GLU A 367 -11.80 1.27 -11.48
C GLU A 367 -13.28 1.70 -11.50
N VAL A 368 -13.54 2.95 -11.90
CA VAL A 368 -14.87 3.60 -11.92
C VAL A 368 -15.33 3.90 -13.33
#